data_AF-A0A0V1FRN8-F1
#
_entry.id   AF-A0A0V1FRN8-F1
#
_cell.length_a   1.000
_cell.length_b   1.000
_cell.length_c   1.000
_cell.angle_alpha   90.00
_cell.angle_beta   90.00
_cell.angle_gamma   90.00
#
_symmetry.space_group_name_H-M   'P 1'
#
loop_
_entity.id
_entity.type
_entity.pdbx_description
1 polymer ?
#
loop_
_entity_poly.entity_id
_entity_poly.type
_entity_poly.pdbx_seq_one_letter_code
_entity_poly.pdbx_strand_id
1 'polypeptide(L)'
;MGNSVNKTLPMPSGPYIVGALDVITEHTQQGCFFRLFYPSQIDEDSNFTAEYTPWVARSKYIDGYGYFSKYFPLSVFRKIFQYTIGDAMVPAKWMQPCCSLEGTCSDVKYPLIIFSHGLGGNRLVYSAVCSELASHGYIVAAIEHRDGSASYTYYHELSESSDENEIYKEKDLFYETYEPKADVFEYRNNQLKKRVEECIKVKNYLITKDTLEHLPELQNLKSHIDPTRIVAVGHSFGGASVIGSLALDSDFNAGIVLDGWMFPIDKEAEDEVQQPLLFVNNERFQWKENVERMQNVISKFPSGRMMYTIKGSVHQSHADFTHLADPWLGGFFKVRGSIDPQLCHEINSKMCLNFLQKYLGLSTSEPTENDILVKFGEWIIKGSPHLST
;
A
#
# COMPACT_ATOMS: atom_id res chain seq x y z
N MET A 1 5.50 16.85 -31.47
CA MET A 1 4.15 16.74 -30.89
C MET A 1 3.80 15.26 -30.88
N GLY A 2 4.17 14.54 -29.82
CA GLY A 2 3.78 13.15 -29.62
C GLY A 2 2.62 13.13 -28.63
N ASN A 3 1.53 12.46 -28.99
CA ASN A 3 0.32 12.35 -28.18
C ASN A 3 0.66 11.78 -26.79
N SER A 4 0.70 12.63 -25.76
CA SER A 4 0.64 12.19 -24.37
C SER A 4 -0.78 11.73 -24.10
N VAL A 5 -1.05 10.44 -24.35
CA VAL A 5 -2.24 9.81 -23.79
C VAL A 5 -2.08 9.90 -22.28
N ASN A 6 -2.91 10.70 -21.61
CA ASN A 6 -2.94 10.78 -20.14
C ASN A 6 -3.01 9.34 -19.60
N LYS A 7 -1.97 8.90 -18.88
CA LYS A 7 -1.90 7.54 -18.36
C LYS A 7 -2.63 7.49 -17.03
N THR A 8 -3.84 6.96 -17.03
CA THR A 8 -4.54 6.66 -15.79
C THR A 8 -4.15 5.26 -15.30
N LEU A 9 -3.97 5.11 -14.00
CA LEU A 9 -3.90 3.79 -13.36
C LEU A 9 -5.20 3.00 -13.60
N PRO A 10 -5.20 1.66 -13.39
CA PRO A 10 -6.39 0.84 -13.57
C PRO A 10 -7.62 1.44 -12.88
N MET A 11 -8.72 1.55 -13.62
CA MET A 11 -10.00 1.92 -13.03
C MET A 11 -10.41 0.86 -12.01
N PRO A 12 -10.76 1.26 -10.78
CA PRO A 12 -11.20 0.30 -9.78
C PRO A 12 -12.54 -0.31 -10.17
N SER A 13 -12.76 -1.58 -9.80
CA SER A 13 -13.90 -2.38 -10.27
C SER A 13 -15.11 -2.42 -9.34
N GLY A 14 -14.97 -1.89 -8.12
CA GLY A 14 -16.04 -1.87 -7.14
C GLY A 14 -17.10 -0.80 -7.40
N PRO A 15 -18.23 -0.85 -6.68
CA PRO A 15 -19.38 0.02 -6.91
C PRO A 15 -19.16 1.49 -6.49
N TYR A 16 -18.14 1.76 -5.66
CA TYR A 16 -17.88 3.10 -5.16
C TYR A 16 -16.86 3.85 -6.02
N ILE A 17 -17.12 5.13 -6.23
CA ILE A 17 -16.09 6.10 -6.60
C ILE A 17 -15.13 6.22 -5.43
N VAL A 18 -13.84 6.27 -5.74
CA VAL A 18 -12.79 6.40 -4.73
C VAL A 18 -12.50 7.88 -4.46
N GLY A 19 -12.54 8.27 -3.19
CA GLY A 19 -11.99 9.53 -2.68
C GLY A 19 -10.53 9.35 -2.26
N ALA A 20 -9.74 10.43 -2.29
CA ALA A 20 -8.39 10.45 -1.76
C ALA A 20 -8.04 11.77 -1.06
N LEU A 21 -7.26 11.69 0.03
CA LEU A 21 -6.65 12.86 0.69
C LEU A 21 -5.36 12.48 1.43
N ASP A 22 -4.44 13.42 1.63
CA ASP A 22 -3.21 13.22 2.40
C ASP A 22 -3.37 13.82 3.82
N VAL A 23 -2.91 13.11 4.85
CA VAL A 23 -2.96 13.54 6.26
C VAL A 23 -1.54 13.59 6.84
N ILE A 24 -1.23 14.71 7.50
CA ILE A 24 -0.04 14.86 8.36
C ILE A 24 -0.54 15.27 9.74
N THR A 25 -0.33 14.43 10.76
CA THR A 25 -0.93 14.63 12.10
C THR A 25 -0.15 15.63 12.96
N GLU A 26 1.18 15.50 12.97
CA GLU A 26 2.12 16.43 13.59
C GLU A 26 3.11 16.84 12.50
N HIS A 27 3.54 18.09 12.49
CA HIS A 27 4.42 18.58 11.44
C HIS A 27 5.85 18.01 11.54
N THR A 28 6.25 17.43 12.68
CA THR A 28 7.58 16.88 12.96
C THR A 28 7.83 15.49 12.34
N GLN A 29 9.06 14.98 12.44
CA GLN A 29 9.39 13.62 11.98
C GLN A 29 8.65 12.53 12.77
N GLN A 30 8.24 12.81 14.01
CA GLN A 30 7.49 11.88 14.86
C GLN A 30 6.01 11.81 14.47
N GLY A 31 5.53 12.76 13.67
CA GLY A 31 4.17 12.77 13.13
C GLY A 31 3.93 11.68 12.10
N CYS A 32 2.67 11.25 11.98
CA CYS A 32 2.27 10.33 10.93
C CYS A 32 2.10 11.07 9.61
N PHE A 33 2.44 10.40 8.51
CA PHE A 33 2.12 10.86 7.16
C PHE A 33 1.54 9.70 6.37
N PHE A 34 0.34 9.87 5.82
CA PHE A 34 -0.33 8.83 5.04
C PHE A 34 -1.31 9.42 4.03
N ARG A 35 -1.63 8.62 3.01
CA ARG A 35 -2.70 8.89 2.04
C ARG A 35 -3.90 8.00 2.39
N LEU A 36 -5.08 8.60 2.47
CA LEU A 36 -6.33 7.87 2.57
C LEU A 36 -6.90 7.63 1.18
N PHE A 37 -7.42 6.42 0.96
CA PHE A 37 -8.35 6.05 -0.10
C PHE A 37 -9.62 5.55 0.55
N TYR A 38 -10.78 5.98 0.11
CA TYR A 38 -12.03 5.67 0.80
C TYR A 38 -13.24 5.68 -0.13
N PRO A 39 -14.34 5.00 0.25
CA PRO A 39 -15.58 5.01 -0.51
C PRO A 39 -16.19 6.42 -0.50
N SER A 40 -16.50 6.95 -1.67
CA SER A 40 -17.21 8.22 -1.83
C SER A 40 -18.58 7.94 -2.47
N GLN A 41 -19.01 8.75 -3.44
CA GLN A 41 -20.26 8.58 -4.19
C GLN A 41 -20.31 7.26 -4.97
N ILE A 42 -21.51 6.84 -5.37
CA ILE A 42 -21.74 5.68 -6.25
C ILE A 42 -21.58 6.14 -7.70
N ASP A 43 -21.09 5.27 -8.57
CA ASP A 43 -21.07 5.50 -10.01
C ASP A 43 -22.47 5.30 -10.62
N GLU A 44 -23.30 6.37 -10.62
CA GLU A 44 -24.65 6.34 -11.23
C GLU A 44 -24.66 6.73 -12.73
N ASP A 45 -23.62 7.44 -13.22
CA ASP A 45 -23.51 7.91 -14.61
C ASP A 45 -22.03 8.03 -15.04
N SER A 46 -21.62 7.25 -16.05
CA SER A 46 -20.25 7.14 -16.60
C SER A 46 -19.63 8.44 -17.18
N ASN A 47 -20.32 9.58 -17.16
CA ASN A 47 -19.85 10.86 -17.71
C ASN A 47 -19.26 11.74 -16.60
N PHE A 48 -18.05 11.41 -16.15
CA PHE A 48 -17.37 12.15 -15.08
C PHE A 48 -16.75 13.45 -15.58
N THR A 49 -17.11 14.57 -14.94
CA THR A 49 -16.47 15.90 -15.14
C THR A 49 -15.55 16.32 -13.98
N ALA A 50 -15.13 15.40 -13.12
CA ALA A 50 -14.22 15.70 -11.99
C ALA A 50 -12.78 15.25 -12.30
N GLU A 51 -11.80 16.11 -12.01
CA GLU A 51 -10.38 15.83 -12.26
C GLU A 51 -9.84 14.75 -11.29
N TYR A 52 -9.22 13.71 -11.84
CA TYR A 52 -8.52 12.67 -11.08
C TYR A 52 -7.31 13.23 -10.33
N THR A 53 -6.81 12.49 -9.33
CA THR A 53 -5.65 12.92 -8.55
C THR A 53 -4.35 12.62 -9.31
N PRO A 54 -3.39 13.55 -9.42
CA PRO A 54 -2.06 13.24 -9.97
C PRO A 54 -1.36 12.13 -9.18
N TRP A 55 -0.73 11.19 -9.87
CA TRP A 55 0.01 10.10 -9.23
C TRP A 55 1.20 10.61 -8.41
N VAL A 56 1.96 11.55 -8.97
CA VAL A 56 3.07 12.23 -8.28
C VAL A 56 2.87 13.73 -8.35
N ALA A 57 2.53 14.35 -7.22
CA ALA A 57 2.27 15.78 -7.15
C ALA A 57 3.53 16.64 -6.89
N ARG A 58 4.65 16.03 -6.46
CA ARG A 58 5.90 16.76 -6.16
C ARG A 58 7.08 16.14 -6.89
N SER A 59 7.88 16.98 -7.55
CA SER A 59 9.07 16.57 -8.30
C SER A 59 10.14 15.86 -7.45
N LYS A 60 10.22 16.17 -6.14
CA LYS A 60 11.16 15.51 -5.23
C LYS A 60 10.91 13.99 -5.07
N TYR A 61 9.67 13.51 -5.25
CA TYR A 61 9.42 12.06 -5.31
C TYR A 61 10.07 11.42 -6.54
N ILE A 62 10.06 12.13 -7.68
CA ILE A 62 10.75 11.70 -8.90
C ILE A 62 12.25 11.58 -8.63
N ASP A 63 12.80 12.54 -7.90
CA ASP A 63 14.21 12.49 -7.48
C ASP A 63 14.50 11.29 -6.59
N GLY A 64 13.63 11.04 -5.61
CA GLY A 64 13.72 9.87 -4.74
C GLY A 64 13.77 8.56 -5.52
N TYR A 65 12.90 8.38 -6.52
CA TYR A 65 12.93 7.19 -7.38
C TYR A 65 14.23 7.08 -8.18
N GLY A 66 14.76 8.21 -8.68
CA GLY A 66 16.05 8.26 -9.36
C GLY A 66 17.22 7.90 -8.45
N TYR A 67 17.26 8.46 -7.24
CA TYR A 67 18.28 8.17 -6.23
C TYR A 67 18.25 6.71 -5.75
N PHE A 68 17.06 6.15 -5.58
CA PHE A 68 16.89 4.76 -5.16
C PHE A 68 17.28 3.78 -6.28
N SER A 69 16.77 3.99 -7.50
CA SER A 69 16.94 3.05 -8.61
C SER A 69 18.32 3.07 -9.26
N LYS A 70 18.98 4.23 -9.29
CA LYS A 70 20.35 4.43 -9.81
C LYS A 70 20.59 3.94 -11.25
N TYR A 71 19.53 3.77 -12.05
CA TYR A 71 19.66 3.32 -13.44
C TYR A 71 20.37 4.34 -14.34
N PHE A 72 20.15 5.63 -14.09
CA PHE A 72 20.68 6.74 -14.89
C PHE A 72 21.12 7.90 -14.00
N PRO A 73 21.95 8.83 -14.50
CA PRO A 73 22.14 10.14 -13.87
C PRO A 73 20.78 10.83 -13.63
N LEU A 74 20.62 11.49 -12.49
CA LEU A 74 19.33 12.05 -12.05
C LEU A 74 18.68 12.96 -13.10
N SER A 75 19.46 13.78 -13.80
CA SER A 75 18.97 14.67 -14.85
C SER A 75 18.38 13.92 -16.06
N VAL A 76 18.91 12.74 -16.39
CA VAL A 76 18.40 11.86 -17.44
C VAL A 76 17.16 11.13 -16.95
N PHE A 77 17.21 10.61 -15.72
CA PHE A 77 16.06 9.94 -15.09
C PHE A 77 14.83 10.85 -15.06
N ARG A 78 14.96 12.10 -14.59
CA ARG A 78 13.87 13.09 -14.57
C ARG A 78 13.23 13.29 -15.94
N LYS A 79 14.05 13.42 -16.99
CA LYS A 79 13.56 13.61 -18.37
C LYS A 79 12.77 12.41 -18.86
N ILE A 80 13.29 11.20 -18.64
CA ILE A 80 12.61 9.95 -19.01
C ILE A 80 11.29 9.83 -18.24
N PHE A 81 11.31 10.06 -16.93
CA PHE A 81 10.14 9.97 -16.08
C PHE A 81 9.06 10.95 -16.53
N GLN A 82 9.39 12.23 -16.67
CA GLN A 82 8.43 13.26 -17.08
C GLN A 82 7.82 12.95 -18.44
N TYR A 83 8.63 12.50 -19.40
CA TYR A 83 8.15 12.17 -20.74
C TYR A 83 7.25 10.92 -20.78
N THR A 84 7.46 9.96 -19.88
CA THR A 84 6.80 8.65 -19.96
C THR A 84 5.60 8.50 -19.04
N ILE A 85 5.69 9.01 -17.81
CA ILE A 85 4.69 8.78 -16.74
C ILE A 85 4.48 10.01 -15.85
N GLY A 86 5.02 11.18 -16.23
CA GLY A 86 4.94 12.42 -15.44
C GLY A 86 3.51 12.94 -15.24
N ASP A 87 2.65 12.74 -16.24
CA ASP A 87 1.24 13.18 -16.22
C ASP A 87 0.28 12.02 -15.85
N ALA A 88 0.81 11.01 -15.14
CA ALA A 88 0.01 9.87 -14.73
C ALA A 88 -1.01 10.25 -13.65
N MET A 89 -2.20 9.68 -13.76
CA MET A 89 -3.35 9.99 -12.90
C MET A 89 -3.80 8.75 -12.12
N VAL A 90 -4.25 8.96 -10.89
CA VAL A 90 -4.91 7.98 -10.04
C VAL A 90 -6.42 8.17 -10.17
N PRO A 91 -7.21 7.12 -10.47
CA PRO A 91 -8.67 7.20 -10.57
C PRO A 91 -9.34 7.33 -9.19
N ALA A 92 -8.94 8.35 -8.44
CA ALA A 92 -9.48 8.76 -7.16
C ALA A 92 -9.69 10.28 -7.16
N LYS A 93 -10.81 10.74 -6.63
CA LYS A 93 -11.18 12.15 -6.56
C LYS A 93 -10.65 12.78 -5.28
N TRP A 94 -9.99 13.92 -5.41
CA TRP A 94 -9.40 14.61 -4.27
C TRP A 94 -10.46 15.20 -3.34
N MET A 95 -10.34 14.91 -2.03
CA MET A 95 -11.16 15.48 -0.95
C MET A 95 -12.68 15.41 -1.17
N GLN A 96 -13.17 14.40 -1.88
CA GLN A 96 -14.61 14.14 -1.93
C GLN A 96 -15.11 13.64 -0.56
N PRO A 97 -16.36 13.92 -0.18
CA PRO A 97 -16.94 13.36 1.04
C PRO A 97 -16.98 11.83 1.02
N CYS A 98 -16.85 11.20 2.20
CA CYS A 98 -17.09 9.76 2.36
C CYS A 98 -18.61 9.50 2.39
N CYS A 99 -19.10 8.49 1.64
CA CYS A 99 -20.54 8.21 1.50
C CYS A 99 -20.89 6.71 1.58
N SER A 100 -22.18 6.39 1.76
CA SER A 100 -22.73 5.02 1.69
C SER A 100 -23.26 4.66 0.28
N LEU A 101 -23.55 3.36 0.07
CA LEU A 101 -24.21 2.82 -1.15
C LEU A 101 -25.67 3.26 -1.33
N GLU A 102 -26.27 3.98 -0.40
CA GLU A 102 -27.61 4.53 -0.56
C GLU A 102 -27.57 6.05 -0.78
N GLY A 103 -26.37 6.62 -0.96
CA GLY A 103 -26.17 8.07 -1.05
C GLY A 103 -26.43 8.81 0.27
N THR A 104 -26.82 8.11 1.33
CA THR A 104 -27.02 8.66 2.67
C THR A 104 -25.71 8.63 3.43
N CYS A 105 -25.16 9.78 3.83
CA CYS A 105 -23.95 9.86 4.65
C CYS A 105 -24.21 9.49 6.13
N SER A 106 -25.06 8.50 6.39
CA SER A 106 -25.46 8.04 7.73
C SER A 106 -25.28 6.53 7.92
N ASP A 107 -24.70 6.17 9.07
CA ASP A 107 -24.59 4.86 9.72
C ASP A 107 -23.77 3.72 9.09
N VAL A 108 -23.21 3.86 7.88
CA VAL A 108 -22.31 2.80 7.35
C VAL A 108 -20.91 2.90 7.95
N LYS A 109 -20.40 1.75 8.42
CA LYS A 109 -19.04 1.60 8.95
C LYS A 109 -18.20 0.71 8.04
N TYR A 110 -17.08 1.24 7.59
CA TYR A 110 -16.13 0.56 6.73
C TYR A 110 -14.96 -0.01 7.51
N PRO A 111 -14.50 -1.24 7.19
CA PRO A 111 -13.24 -1.75 7.72
C PRO A 111 -12.07 -0.82 7.36
N LEU A 112 -11.10 -0.73 8.27
CA LEU A 112 -9.88 0.04 8.09
C LEU A 112 -8.74 -0.87 7.64
N ILE A 113 -8.03 -0.46 6.59
CA ILE A 113 -6.81 -1.09 6.11
C ILE A 113 -5.65 -0.14 6.35
N ILE A 114 -4.63 -0.59 7.06
CA ILE A 114 -3.34 0.09 7.18
C ILE A 114 -2.39 -0.51 6.16
N PHE A 115 -2.00 0.28 5.15
CA PHE A 115 -1.14 -0.17 4.06
C PHE A 115 0.30 0.32 4.23
N SER A 116 1.26 -0.62 4.24
CA SER A 116 2.70 -0.34 4.35
C SER A 116 3.44 -0.57 3.02
N HIS A 117 4.22 0.43 2.58
CA HIS A 117 4.97 0.37 1.32
C HIS A 117 6.27 -0.45 1.43
N GLY A 118 6.76 -0.96 0.29
CA GLY A 118 8.06 -1.61 0.21
C GLY A 118 9.25 -0.65 0.31
N LEU A 119 10.46 -1.20 0.42
CA LEU A 119 11.71 -0.43 0.40
C LEU A 119 11.83 0.41 -0.88
N GLY A 120 12.17 1.69 -0.77
CA GLY A 120 12.20 2.64 -1.88
C GLY A 120 10.82 3.10 -2.36
N GLY A 121 9.74 2.54 -1.81
CA GLY A 121 8.37 3.02 -2.02
C GLY A 121 8.05 4.28 -1.21
N ASN A 122 6.78 4.64 -1.20
CA ASN A 122 6.17 5.68 -0.36
C ASN A 122 4.64 5.54 -0.48
N ARG A 123 3.85 6.47 0.08
CA ARG A 123 2.37 6.39 0.06
C ARG A 123 1.73 6.47 -1.32
N LEU A 124 2.48 6.84 -2.36
CA LEU A 124 1.95 7.13 -3.70
C LEU A 124 1.96 5.92 -4.64
N VAL A 125 2.82 4.93 -4.40
CA VAL A 125 3.16 3.90 -5.42
C VAL A 125 2.35 2.61 -5.34
N TYR A 126 1.25 2.61 -4.58
CA TYR A 126 0.31 1.48 -4.44
C TYR A 126 -1.15 1.92 -4.65
N SER A 127 -1.34 3.02 -5.36
CA SER A 127 -2.64 3.65 -5.54
C SER A 127 -3.64 2.74 -6.27
N ALA A 128 -3.19 1.88 -7.20
CA ALA A 128 -4.07 0.93 -7.87
C ALA A 128 -4.71 -0.06 -6.88
N VAL A 129 -3.90 -0.70 -6.04
CA VAL A 129 -4.39 -1.66 -5.02
C VAL A 129 -5.22 -0.95 -3.96
N CYS A 130 -4.79 0.22 -3.48
CA CYS A 130 -5.53 0.96 -2.47
C CYS A 130 -6.87 1.48 -2.99
N SER A 131 -6.93 1.94 -4.25
CA SER A 131 -8.17 2.41 -4.89
C SER A 131 -9.12 1.25 -5.15
N GLU A 132 -8.62 0.11 -5.61
CA GLU A 132 -9.45 -1.08 -5.80
C GLU A 132 -10.10 -1.48 -4.47
N LEU A 133 -9.32 -1.64 -3.39
CA LEU A 133 -9.88 -1.96 -2.07
C LEU A 133 -10.88 -0.89 -1.62
N ALA A 134 -10.56 0.40 -1.79
CA ALA A 134 -11.50 1.47 -1.43
C ALA A 134 -12.82 1.42 -2.20
N SER A 135 -12.78 1.07 -3.49
CA SER A 135 -13.96 0.93 -4.33
C SER A 135 -14.89 -0.21 -3.91
N HIS A 136 -14.43 -1.11 -3.05
CA HIS A 136 -15.19 -2.24 -2.49
C HIS A 136 -15.63 -2.01 -1.03
N GLY A 137 -15.58 -0.77 -0.55
CA GLY A 137 -16.10 -0.43 0.78
C GLY A 137 -15.07 -0.56 1.91
N TYR A 138 -13.80 -0.26 1.64
CA TYR A 138 -12.74 -0.23 2.66
C TYR A 138 -12.15 1.18 2.77
N ILE A 139 -11.79 1.61 3.98
CA ILE A 139 -10.96 2.81 4.15
C ILE A 139 -9.50 2.35 4.22
N VAL A 140 -8.65 2.85 3.33
CA VAL A 140 -7.25 2.43 3.22
C VAL A 140 -6.33 3.59 3.55
N ALA A 141 -5.49 3.45 4.57
CA ALA A 141 -4.44 4.40 4.94
C ALA A 141 -3.08 3.89 4.47
N ALA A 142 -2.60 4.39 3.33
CA ALA A 142 -1.27 4.11 2.81
C ALA A 142 -0.23 5.01 3.49
N ILE A 143 0.58 4.42 4.36
CA ILE A 143 1.57 5.14 5.17
C ILE A 143 2.75 5.58 4.31
N GLU A 144 3.33 6.72 4.64
CA GLU A 144 4.67 7.13 4.21
C GLU A 144 5.63 7.04 5.40
N HIS A 145 6.46 6.00 5.41
CA HIS A 145 7.35 5.71 6.53
C HIS A 145 8.53 6.69 6.56
N ARG A 146 8.90 7.15 7.77
CA ARG A 146 10.00 8.11 8.02
C ARG A 146 11.25 7.45 8.60
N ASP A 147 11.36 6.14 8.40
CA ASP A 147 12.45 5.25 8.84
C ASP A 147 13.70 5.29 7.93
N GLY A 148 13.72 6.16 6.92
CA GLY A 148 14.78 6.24 5.91
C GLY A 148 14.66 5.20 4.79
N SER A 149 13.59 4.38 4.79
CA SER A 149 13.38 3.36 3.76
C SER A 149 12.61 3.87 2.54
N ALA A 150 11.86 4.97 2.66
CA ALA A 150 11.16 5.58 1.55
C ALA A 150 12.13 6.15 0.51
N SER A 151 11.75 6.16 -0.78
CA SER A 151 12.56 6.84 -1.82
C SER A 151 12.74 8.32 -1.50
N TYR A 152 11.66 8.94 -1.02
CA TYR A 152 11.61 10.31 -0.55
C TYR A 152 10.39 10.48 0.37
N THR A 153 10.55 11.30 1.40
CA THR A 153 9.48 11.88 2.23
C THR A 153 9.95 13.24 2.75
N TYR A 154 9.06 13.96 3.45
CA TYR A 154 9.39 15.24 4.08
C TYR A 154 8.60 15.44 5.36
N TYR A 155 9.17 16.19 6.29
CA TYR A 155 8.52 16.69 7.50
C TYR A 155 8.89 18.15 7.68
N HIS A 156 8.45 18.79 8.75
CA HIS A 156 8.85 20.12 9.13
C HIS A 156 9.62 20.09 10.45
N GLU A 157 10.69 20.87 10.53
CA GLU A 157 11.43 21.11 11.78
C GLU A 157 11.21 22.55 12.23
N LEU A 158 11.18 22.75 13.54
CA LEU A 158 11.21 24.09 14.12
C LEU A 158 12.52 24.77 13.69
N SER A 159 12.38 25.83 12.89
CA SER A 159 13.50 26.62 12.38
C SER A 159 13.79 27.80 13.31
N GLU A 160 12.75 28.48 13.76
CA GLU A 160 12.84 29.64 14.65
C GLU A 160 11.70 29.58 15.67
N SER A 161 11.99 29.97 16.91
CA SER A 161 11.01 30.11 17.98
C SER A 161 11.21 31.46 18.64
N SER A 162 10.14 32.24 18.75
CA SER A 162 10.04 33.45 19.57
C SER A 162 8.86 33.32 20.52
N ASP A 163 8.78 34.21 21.52
CA ASP A 163 7.71 34.21 22.52
C ASP A 163 6.29 34.34 21.92
N GLU A 164 6.17 34.74 20.64
CA GLU A 164 4.89 34.95 19.96
C GLU A 164 4.66 34.03 18.75
N ASN A 165 5.69 33.38 18.19
CA ASN A 165 5.55 32.53 16.99
C ASN A 165 6.60 31.43 16.88
N GLU A 166 6.17 30.27 16.38
CA GLU A 166 7.04 29.17 15.94
C GLU A 166 7.03 29.07 14.41
N ILE A 167 8.21 29.10 13.78
CA ILE A 167 8.37 28.96 12.33
C ILE A 167 8.92 27.58 12.03
N TYR A 168 8.15 26.81 11.26
CA TYR A 168 8.51 25.47 10.82
C TYR A 168 8.99 25.47 9.37
N LYS A 169 10.08 24.76 9.08
CA LYS A 169 10.65 24.63 7.73
C LYS A 169 10.59 23.18 7.26
N GLU A 170 10.14 22.97 6.03
CA GLU A 170 10.16 21.65 5.39
C GLU A 170 11.60 21.12 5.29
N LYS A 171 11.79 19.86 5.68
CA LYS A 171 13.01 19.10 5.59
C LYS A 171 12.79 17.85 4.76
N ASP A 172 13.64 17.69 3.77
CA ASP A 172 13.68 16.54 2.89
C ASP A 172 14.34 15.34 3.57
N LEU A 173 13.73 14.18 3.40
CA LEU A 173 14.29 12.90 3.83
C LEU A 173 14.28 11.95 2.63
N PHE A 174 15.44 11.75 2.01
CA PHE A 174 15.63 10.78 0.93
C PHE A 174 15.96 9.40 1.48
N TYR A 175 15.89 8.39 0.62
CA TYR A 175 16.34 7.03 0.93
C TYR A 175 17.74 7.01 1.53
N GLU A 176 17.86 6.44 2.73
CA GLU A 176 19.13 6.29 3.41
C GLU A 176 19.87 5.07 2.83
N THR A 177 21.00 5.32 2.17
CA THR A 177 21.85 4.23 1.69
C THR A 177 22.59 3.61 2.86
N TYR A 178 22.30 2.33 3.10
CA TYR A 178 23.02 1.52 4.08
C TYR A 178 24.55 1.55 3.86
N GLU A 179 25.31 1.76 4.94
CA GLU A 179 26.77 1.70 4.94
C GLU A 179 27.25 0.23 5.08
N PRO A 180 28.15 -0.27 4.20
CA PRO A 180 28.57 -1.67 4.15
C PRO A 180 29.20 -2.31 5.40
N LYS A 181 29.36 -1.57 6.51
CA LYS A 181 30.06 -2.01 7.73
C LYS A 181 29.15 -2.34 8.92
N ALA A 182 27.86 -1.99 8.87
CA ALA A 182 26.91 -2.25 9.96
C ALA A 182 26.27 -3.65 9.84
N ASP A 183 25.65 -4.19 10.87
CA ASP A 183 24.84 -5.40 10.72
C ASP A 183 23.58 -5.06 9.89
N VAL A 184 23.43 -5.68 8.69
CA VAL A 184 22.29 -5.44 7.78
C VAL A 184 20.98 -5.84 8.46
N PHE A 185 20.97 -6.94 9.20
CA PHE A 185 19.77 -7.40 9.89
C PHE A 185 19.38 -6.41 10.97
N GLU A 186 20.31 -6.02 11.84
CA GLU A 186 20.04 -5.05 12.91
C GLU A 186 19.51 -3.72 12.34
N TYR A 187 20.13 -3.21 11.28
CA TYR A 187 19.69 -1.97 10.63
C TYR A 187 18.26 -2.09 10.08
N ARG A 188 17.96 -3.17 9.35
CA ARG A 188 16.61 -3.38 8.77
C ARG A 188 15.56 -3.72 9.82
N ASN A 189 15.93 -4.41 10.88
CA ASN A 189 15.07 -4.71 12.00
C ASN A 189 14.72 -3.43 12.78
N ASN A 190 15.68 -2.51 12.99
CA ASN A 190 15.41 -1.21 13.60
C ASN A 190 14.48 -0.34 12.73
N GLN A 191 14.62 -0.41 11.40
CA GLN A 191 13.64 0.19 10.49
C GLN A 191 12.26 -0.47 10.60
N LEU A 192 12.21 -1.80 10.68
CA LEU A 192 10.96 -2.54 10.85
C LEU A 192 10.22 -2.11 12.12
N LYS A 193 10.91 -1.97 13.26
CA LYS A 193 10.33 -1.52 14.53
C LYS A 193 9.65 -0.15 14.39
N LYS A 194 10.32 0.82 13.76
CA LYS A 194 9.74 2.13 13.46
C LYS A 194 8.50 2.03 12.55
N ARG A 195 8.56 1.20 11.51
CA ARG A 195 7.42 0.98 10.60
C ARG A 195 6.20 0.41 11.33
N VAL A 196 6.42 -0.54 12.23
CA VAL A 196 5.37 -1.14 13.07
C VAL A 196 4.75 -0.10 14.01
N GLU A 197 5.58 0.72 14.66
CA GLU A 197 5.14 1.84 15.49
C GLU A 197 4.28 2.83 14.68
N GLU A 198 4.72 3.21 13.47
CA GLU A 198 3.97 4.10 12.57
C GLU A 198 2.62 3.48 12.15
N CYS A 199 2.58 2.18 11.82
CA CYS A 199 1.32 1.46 11.53
C CYS A 199 0.33 1.54 12.68
N ILE A 200 0.78 1.27 13.90
CA ILE A 200 -0.05 1.32 15.11
C ILE A 200 -0.47 2.76 15.43
N LYS A 201 0.43 3.73 15.27
CA LYS A 201 0.14 5.16 15.51
C LYS A 201 -0.93 5.67 14.55
N VAL A 202 -0.84 5.33 13.26
CA VAL A 202 -1.88 5.69 12.27
C VAL A 202 -3.21 5.01 12.56
N LYS A 203 -3.21 3.71 12.89
CA LYS A 203 -4.41 2.98 13.33
C LYS A 203 -5.09 3.72 14.48
N ASN A 204 -4.35 3.96 15.57
CA ASN A 204 -4.86 4.60 16.78
C ASN A 204 -5.39 6.01 16.50
N TYR A 205 -4.66 6.80 15.69
CA TYR A 205 -5.11 8.12 15.28
C TYR A 205 -6.45 8.08 14.54
N LEU A 206 -6.63 7.14 13.62
CA LEU A 206 -7.85 7.06 12.80
C LEU A 206 -9.07 6.54 13.58
N ILE A 207 -8.90 5.62 14.54
CA ILE A 207 -10.04 5.08 15.32
C ILE A 207 -10.42 5.94 16.52
N THR A 208 -9.56 6.88 16.94
CA THR A 208 -9.84 7.77 18.07
C THR A 208 -10.79 8.89 17.67
N LYS A 209 -11.90 9.05 18.40
CA LYS A 209 -12.98 10.01 18.09
C LYS A 209 -12.75 11.44 18.62
N ASP A 210 -11.88 11.61 19.61
CA ASP A 210 -11.78 12.85 20.40
C ASP A 210 -10.74 13.86 19.87
N THR A 211 -10.19 13.66 18.69
CA THR A 211 -9.26 14.63 18.11
C THR A 211 -10.06 15.79 17.50
N LEU A 212 -9.76 17.01 17.94
CA LEU A 212 -10.21 18.25 17.30
C LEU A 212 -9.56 18.33 15.91
N GLU A 213 -10.17 17.67 14.92
CA GLU A 213 -9.69 17.74 13.55
C GLU A 213 -10.06 19.09 12.96
N HIS A 214 -9.07 19.83 12.48
CA HIS A 214 -9.29 21.09 11.76
C HIS A 214 -9.81 20.87 10.33
N LEU A 215 -9.84 19.62 9.86
CA LEU A 215 -10.28 19.24 8.52
C LEU A 215 -11.62 18.48 8.59
N PRO A 216 -12.76 19.10 8.21
CA PRO A 216 -14.08 18.49 8.26
C PRO A 216 -14.20 17.18 7.48
N GLU A 217 -13.52 17.06 6.34
CA GLU A 217 -13.51 15.86 5.51
C GLU A 217 -12.89 14.67 6.25
N LEU A 218 -11.81 14.91 7.02
CA LEU A 218 -11.17 13.88 7.84
C LEU A 218 -12.05 13.49 9.02
N GLN A 219 -12.71 14.46 9.66
CA GLN A 219 -13.67 14.19 10.73
C GLN A 219 -14.85 13.32 10.23
N ASN A 220 -15.39 13.65 9.05
CA ASN A 220 -16.41 12.85 8.39
C ASN A 220 -15.90 11.44 8.05
N LEU A 221 -14.69 11.30 7.51
CA LEU A 221 -14.13 9.99 7.19
C LEU A 221 -13.94 9.12 8.43
N LYS A 222 -13.38 9.67 9.51
CA LYS A 222 -13.19 8.95 10.78
C LYS A 222 -14.51 8.49 11.39
N SER A 223 -15.60 9.24 11.19
CA SER A 223 -16.92 8.82 11.63
C SER A 223 -17.47 7.62 10.86
N HIS A 224 -16.87 7.21 9.73
CA HIS A 224 -17.26 6.01 8.97
C HIS A 224 -16.33 4.82 9.21
N ILE A 225 -15.31 4.93 10.06
CA ILE A 225 -14.41 3.81 10.36
C ILE A 225 -15.09 2.84 11.34
N ASP A 226 -15.03 1.55 11.04
CA ASP A 226 -15.30 0.47 11.98
C ASP A 226 -14.04 0.15 12.79
N PRO A 227 -13.98 0.49 14.10
CA PRO A 227 -12.80 0.24 14.92
C PRO A 227 -12.62 -1.24 15.27
N THR A 228 -13.58 -2.12 14.93
CA THR A 228 -13.53 -3.56 15.24
C THR A 228 -13.06 -4.42 14.07
N ARG A 229 -12.86 -3.81 12.89
CA ARG A 229 -12.45 -4.48 11.65
C ARG A 229 -11.26 -3.73 11.03
N ILE A 230 -10.07 -4.05 11.52
CA ILE A 230 -8.79 -3.43 11.16
C ILE A 230 -7.87 -4.49 10.56
N VAL A 231 -7.28 -4.20 9.41
CA VAL A 231 -6.38 -5.12 8.68
C VAL A 231 -5.07 -4.42 8.35
N ALA A 232 -3.96 -5.14 8.48
CA ALA A 232 -2.67 -4.68 7.99
C ALA A 232 -2.38 -5.28 6.61
N VAL A 233 -2.06 -4.44 5.62
CA VAL A 233 -1.66 -4.87 4.28
C VAL A 233 -0.30 -4.28 3.95
N GLY A 234 0.56 -5.00 3.24
CA GLY A 234 1.84 -4.43 2.89
C GLY A 234 2.61 -5.22 1.86
N HIS A 235 3.45 -4.50 1.11
CA HIS A 235 4.24 -5.07 0.03
C HIS A 235 5.73 -5.15 0.38
N SER A 236 6.41 -6.25 0.07
CA SER A 236 7.86 -6.39 0.27
C SER A 236 8.26 -6.13 1.73
N PHE A 237 9.05 -5.08 2.00
CA PHE A 237 9.35 -4.63 3.36
C PHE A 237 8.08 -4.26 4.16
N GLY A 238 7.06 -3.73 3.50
CA GLY A 238 5.75 -3.52 4.12
C GLY A 238 5.05 -4.83 4.50
N GLY A 239 5.36 -5.95 3.83
CA GLY A 239 4.92 -7.28 4.25
C GLY A 239 5.54 -7.70 5.59
N ALA A 240 6.80 -7.36 5.83
CA ALA A 240 7.39 -7.53 7.16
C ALA A 240 6.73 -6.62 8.20
N SER A 241 6.37 -5.38 7.83
CA SER A 241 5.62 -4.48 8.70
C SER A 241 4.26 -5.05 9.08
N VAL A 242 3.56 -5.74 8.17
CA VAL A 242 2.34 -6.49 8.50
C VAL A 242 2.59 -7.54 9.58
N ILE A 243 3.59 -8.40 9.41
CA ILE A 243 3.92 -9.45 10.39
C ILE A 243 4.23 -8.83 11.76
N GLY A 244 5.09 -7.80 11.80
CA GLY A 244 5.45 -7.12 13.03
C GLY A 244 4.26 -6.42 13.70
N SER A 245 3.36 -5.81 12.93
CA SER A 245 2.14 -5.19 13.47
C SER A 245 1.17 -6.22 14.04
N LEU A 246 0.97 -7.35 13.36
CA LEU A 246 0.11 -8.44 13.86
C LEU A 246 0.66 -9.07 15.14
N ALA A 247 1.99 -9.23 15.21
CA ALA A 247 2.67 -9.78 16.38
C ALA A 247 2.58 -8.87 17.61
N LEU A 248 2.65 -7.55 17.40
CA LEU A 248 2.69 -6.57 18.50
C LEU A 248 1.31 -6.07 18.95
N ASP A 249 0.33 -6.05 18.04
CA ASP A 249 -0.94 -5.39 18.27
C ASP A 249 -2.12 -6.27 17.82
N SER A 250 -2.85 -6.79 18.81
CA SER A 250 -3.97 -7.72 18.61
C SER A 250 -5.24 -7.07 18.05
N ASP A 251 -5.31 -5.73 17.97
CA ASP A 251 -6.49 -5.06 17.40
C ASP A 251 -6.54 -5.23 15.87
N PHE A 252 -5.40 -5.53 15.24
CA PHE A 252 -5.42 -5.98 13.85
C PHE A 252 -6.07 -7.37 13.78
N ASN A 253 -7.17 -7.49 13.04
CA ASN A 253 -7.96 -8.72 12.96
C ASN A 253 -7.41 -9.71 11.91
N ALA A 254 -6.70 -9.23 10.90
CA ALA A 254 -6.11 -10.04 9.84
C ALA A 254 -4.96 -9.29 9.15
N GLY A 255 -4.18 -9.98 8.32
CA GLY A 255 -3.20 -9.33 7.45
C GLY A 255 -3.07 -9.91 6.05
N ILE A 256 -2.54 -9.09 5.14
CA ILE A 256 -2.20 -9.49 3.77
C ILE A 256 -0.77 -9.05 3.45
N VAL A 257 0.07 -10.01 3.11
CA VAL A 257 1.46 -9.80 2.72
C VAL A 257 1.59 -9.99 1.21
N LEU A 258 1.83 -8.89 0.51
CA LEU A 258 2.07 -8.86 -0.93
C LEU A 258 3.57 -9.04 -1.18
N ASP A 259 3.97 -10.23 -1.62
CA ASP A 259 5.34 -10.57 -2.02
C ASP A 259 6.39 -10.21 -0.95
N GLY A 260 6.16 -10.71 0.27
CA GLY A 260 6.85 -10.28 1.49
C GLY A 260 8.36 -10.51 1.48
N TRP A 261 9.09 -9.55 2.06
CA TRP A 261 10.51 -9.69 2.36
C TRP A 261 10.68 -10.01 3.85
N MET A 262 10.87 -11.28 4.20
CA MET A 262 10.83 -11.75 5.59
C MET A 262 12.11 -11.43 6.37
N PHE A 263 13.22 -11.14 5.67
CA PHE A 263 14.54 -10.89 6.27
C PHE A 263 14.55 -9.99 7.52
N PRO A 264 13.86 -8.82 7.55
CA PRO A 264 13.98 -7.87 8.66
C PRO A 264 13.28 -8.30 9.96
N ILE A 265 12.52 -9.41 9.94
CA ILE A 265 11.65 -9.82 11.04
C ILE A 265 12.45 -10.68 12.02
N ASP A 266 12.29 -10.43 13.32
CA ASP A 266 12.76 -11.35 14.37
C ASP A 266 11.94 -12.64 14.34
N LYS A 267 12.58 -13.79 14.60
CA LYS A 267 11.88 -15.08 14.54
C LYS A 267 10.77 -15.18 15.58
N GLU A 268 10.97 -14.56 16.74
CA GLU A 268 9.99 -14.47 17.81
C GLU A 268 8.72 -13.73 17.32
N ALA A 269 8.86 -12.65 16.56
CA ALA A 269 7.71 -11.93 16.02
C ALA A 269 6.91 -12.76 15.00
N GLU A 270 7.58 -13.58 14.18
CA GLU A 270 6.89 -14.54 13.31
C GLU A 270 6.05 -15.55 14.10
N ASP A 271 6.52 -15.90 15.29
CA ASP A 271 5.92 -16.91 16.15
C ASP A 271 4.71 -16.40 16.93
N GLU A 272 4.64 -15.09 17.20
CA GLU A 272 3.56 -14.43 17.95
C GLU A 272 2.31 -14.16 17.12
N VAL A 273 2.39 -14.13 15.77
CA VAL A 273 1.22 -13.90 14.93
C VAL A 273 0.16 -14.98 15.18
N GLN A 274 -1.06 -14.58 15.55
CA GLN A 274 -2.22 -15.46 15.78
C GLN A 274 -3.33 -15.29 14.74
N GLN A 275 -3.34 -14.17 14.04
CA GLN A 275 -4.39 -13.75 13.13
C GLN A 275 -4.40 -14.58 11.82
N PRO A 276 -5.53 -14.58 11.09
CA PRO A 276 -5.58 -14.96 9.69
C PRO A 276 -4.59 -14.13 8.85
N LEU A 277 -3.97 -14.78 7.86
CA LEU A 277 -2.92 -14.15 7.05
C LEU A 277 -2.93 -14.68 5.62
N LEU A 278 -2.93 -13.78 4.64
CA LEU A 278 -2.78 -14.11 3.23
C LEU A 278 -1.42 -13.68 2.73
N PHE A 279 -0.67 -14.60 2.12
CA PHE A 279 0.50 -14.30 1.30
C PHE A 279 0.12 -14.37 -0.18
N VAL A 280 0.34 -13.28 -0.92
CA VAL A 280 0.23 -13.25 -2.38
C VAL A 280 1.60 -12.92 -2.95
N ASN A 281 2.29 -13.93 -3.48
CA ASN A 281 3.65 -13.83 -3.96
C ASN A 281 3.72 -13.59 -5.48
N ASN A 282 4.85 -13.05 -5.93
CA ASN A 282 5.20 -13.01 -7.33
C ASN A 282 6.21 -14.10 -7.70
N GLU A 283 6.01 -14.73 -8.86
CA GLU A 283 6.83 -15.87 -9.29
C GLU A 283 8.34 -15.55 -9.35
N ARG A 284 8.72 -14.33 -9.73
CA ARG A 284 10.13 -13.99 -10.01
C ARG A 284 10.87 -13.27 -8.88
N PHE A 285 10.26 -13.09 -7.71
CA PHE A 285 10.90 -12.41 -6.57
C PHE A 285 11.40 -13.37 -5.48
N GLN A 286 10.67 -14.46 -5.26
CA GLN A 286 10.87 -15.32 -4.10
C GLN A 286 12.11 -16.21 -4.21
N TRP A 287 12.59 -16.69 -3.04
CA TRP A 287 13.64 -17.70 -2.91
C TRP A 287 13.33 -18.62 -1.74
N LYS A 288 13.98 -19.80 -1.71
CA LYS A 288 13.62 -20.91 -0.82
C LYS A 288 13.57 -20.50 0.65
N GLU A 289 14.63 -19.90 1.17
CA GLU A 289 14.75 -19.54 2.58
C GLU A 289 13.69 -18.50 3.02
N ASN A 290 13.33 -17.55 2.16
CA ASN A 290 12.29 -16.56 2.45
C ASN A 290 10.90 -17.20 2.49
N VAL A 291 10.63 -18.13 1.56
CA VAL A 291 9.36 -18.84 1.47
C VAL A 291 9.22 -19.86 2.61
N GLU A 292 10.30 -20.51 3.02
CA GLU A 292 10.31 -21.39 4.21
C GLU A 292 9.90 -20.63 5.47
N ARG A 293 10.35 -19.38 5.64
CA ARG A 293 9.88 -18.50 6.74
C ARG A 293 8.38 -18.22 6.65
N MET A 294 7.86 -17.88 5.47
CA MET A 294 6.41 -17.72 5.27
C MET A 294 5.64 -19.00 5.59
N GLN A 295 6.15 -20.16 5.15
CA GLN A 295 5.54 -21.46 5.40
C GLN A 295 5.52 -21.82 6.89
N ASN A 296 6.55 -21.42 7.65
CA ASN A 296 6.58 -21.57 9.10
C ASN A 296 5.49 -20.74 9.79
N VAL A 297 5.23 -19.50 9.34
CA VAL A 297 4.12 -18.69 9.84
C VAL A 297 2.77 -19.34 9.51
N ILE A 298 2.61 -19.87 8.29
CA ILE A 298 1.36 -20.49 7.84
C ILE A 298 1.05 -21.78 8.62
N SER A 299 2.06 -22.62 8.87
CA SER A 299 1.88 -23.94 9.50
C SER A 299 1.32 -23.87 10.92
N LYS A 300 1.44 -22.72 11.58
CA LYS A 300 0.89 -22.45 12.92
C LYS A 300 -0.62 -22.24 12.94
N PHE A 301 -1.22 -21.82 11.83
CA PHE A 301 -2.68 -21.71 11.69
C PHE A 301 -3.15 -22.07 10.27
N PRO A 302 -3.10 -23.36 9.88
CA PRO A 302 -3.31 -23.77 8.48
C PRO A 302 -4.71 -23.50 7.91
N SER A 303 -5.73 -23.39 8.77
CA SER A 303 -7.11 -23.06 8.35
C SER A 303 -7.37 -21.56 8.22
N GLY A 304 -6.47 -20.73 8.78
CA GLY A 304 -6.54 -19.26 8.77
C GLY A 304 -5.52 -18.59 7.85
N ARG A 305 -4.50 -19.34 7.41
CA ARG A 305 -3.33 -18.78 6.70
C ARG A 305 -3.11 -19.45 5.36
N MET A 306 -2.92 -18.64 4.34
CA MET A 306 -2.97 -19.07 2.95
C MET A 306 -1.82 -18.44 2.17
N MET A 307 -1.30 -19.15 1.16
CA MET A 307 -0.28 -18.63 0.25
C MET A 307 -0.66 -18.96 -1.19
N TYR A 308 -0.51 -17.98 -2.06
CA TYR A 308 -0.63 -18.13 -3.51
C TYR A 308 0.53 -17.41 -4.19
N THR A 309 0.90 -17.87 -5.38
CA THR A 309 1.88 -17.21 -6.24
C THR A 309 1.25 -16.93 -7.60
N ILE A 310 1.36 -15.69 -8.08
CA ILE A 310 0.90 -15.29 -9.42
C ILE A 310 2.00 -15.61 -10.43
N LYS A 311 1.69 -16.39 -11.46
CA LYS A 311 2.65 -16.79 -12.51
C LYS A 311 2.95 -15.62 -13.43
N GLY A 312 4.17 -15.59 -13.93
CA GLY A 312 4.67 -14.57 -14.84
C GLY A 312 4.87 -13.19 -14.22
N SER A 313 4.54 -12.99 -12.94
CA SER A 313 4.68 -11.70 -12.27
C SER A 313 6.10 -11.46 -11.74
N VAL A 314 6.41 -10.19 -11.50
CA VAL A 314 7.68 -9.71 -10.95
C VAL A 314 7.42 -8.95 -9.66
N HIS A 315 8.46 -8.64 -8.89
CA HIS A 315 8.30 -7.97 -7.60
C HIS A 315 7.48 -6.67 -7.65
N GLN A 316 7.55 -5.94 -8.76
CA GLN A 316 6.83 -4.67 -8.93
C GLN A 316 5.38 -4.84 -9.41
N SER A 317 4.91 -6.07 -9.62
CA SER A 317 3.56 -6.36 -10.11
C SER A 317 2.45 -5.95 -9.13
N HIS A 318 2.77 -5.72 -7.85
CA HIS A 318 1.82 -5.14 -6.88
C HIS A 318 1.92 -3.60 -6.76
N ALA A 319 2.90 -2.96 -7.39
CA ALA A 319 3.13 -1.52 -7.33
C ALA A 319 2.68 -0.83 -8.62
N ASP A 320 2.34 0.45 -8.54
CA ASP A 320 1.77 1.23 -9.65
C ASP A 320 2.68 1.30 -10.90
N PHE A 321 4.01 1.20 -10.71
CA PHE A 321 4.99 1.24 -11.80
C PHE A 321 4.72 0.21 -12.90
N THR A 322 4.18 -0.97 -12.56
CA THR A 322 3.83 -2.00 -13.55
C THR A 322 2.77 -1.53 -14.55
N HIS A 323 1.83 -0.69 -14.11
CA HIS A 323 0.76 -0.18 -14.96
C HIS A 323 1.24 0.98 -15.84
N LEU A 324 2.12 1.83 -15.30
CA LEU A 324 2.54 3.08 -15.96
C LEU A 324 3.68 2.89 -16.96
N ALA A 325 4.57 1.92 -16.71
CA ALA A 325 5.70 1.67 -17.60
C ALA A 325 5.23 1.10 -18.95
N ASP A 326 5.81 1.59 -20.05
CA ASP A 326 5.68 0.96 -21.37
C ASP A 326 6.22 -0.49 -21.32
N PRO A 327 5.68 -1.47 -22.07
CA PRO A 327 6.18 -2.85 -22.05
C PRO A 327 7.70 -3.00 -22.19
N TRP A 328 8.35 -2.26 -23.11
CA TRP A 328 9.78 -2.38 -23.36
C TRP A 328 10.61 -1.80 -22.23
N LEU A 329 10.29 -0.57 -21.80
CA LEU A 329 10.95 0.06 -20.65
C LEU A 329 10.66 -0.73 -19.36
N GLY A 330 9.45 -1.26 -19.24
CA GLY A 330 8.99 -2.03 -18.11
C GLY A 330 9.77 -3.32 -17.90
N GLY A 331 10.05 -4.03 -19.00
CA GLY A 331 10.94 -5.19 -18.98
C GLY A 331 12.38 -4.82 -18.62
N PHE A 332 12.92 -3.74 -19.20
CA PHE A 332 14.28 -3.27 -18.91
C PHE A 332 14.47 -2.91 -17.42
N PHE A 333 13.52 -2.19 -16.83
CA PHE A 333 13.55 -1.83 -15.40
C PHE A 333 13.04 -2.95 -14.47
N LYS A 334 12.67 -4.11 -15.01
CA LYS A 334 12.04 -5.23 -14.28
C LYS A 334 10.79 -4.83 -13.48
N VAL A 335 10.07 -3.81 -13.96
CA VAL A 335 8.78 -3.39 -13.38
C VAL A 335 7.59 -4.11 -14.01
N ARG A 336 7.81 -4.82 -15.13
CA ARG A 336 6.82 -5.70 -15.78
C ARG A 336 7.32 -7.13 -15.93
N GLY A 337 6.41 -8.07 -15.72
CA GLY A 337 6.62 -9.50 -15.92
C GLY A 337 6.14 -9.97 -17.30
N SER A 338 5.97 -11.29 -17.45
CA SER A 338 5.34 -11.88 -18.64
C SER A 338 3.80 -11.93 -18.56
N ILE A 339 3.23 -11.83 -17.36
CA ILE A 339 1.79 -11.64 -17.18
C ILE A 339 1.40 -10.20 -17.52
N ASP A 340 0.21 -10.03 -18.09
CA ASP A 340 -0.38 -8.70 -18.28
C ASP A 340 -0.60 -8.01 -16.92
N PRO A 341 -0.20 -6.72 -16.76
CA PRO A 341 -0.37 -6.00 -15.50
C PRO A 341 -1.81 -5.89 -15.02
N GLN A 342 -2.79 -5.70 -15.92
CA GLN A 342 -4.20 -5.58 -15.54
C GLN A 342 -4.72 -6.92 -15.03
N LEU A 343 -4.40 -8.02 -15.71
CA LEU A 343 -4.75 -9.37 -15.27
C LEU A 343 -4.11 -9.70 -13.91
N CYS A 344 -2.83 -9.38 -13.73
CA CYS A 344 -2.13 -9.58 -12.46
C CYS A 344 -2.80 -8.78 -11.31
N HIS A 345 -3.20 -7.54 -11.59
CA HIS A 345 -3.92 -6.70 -10.65
C HIS A 345 -5.31 -7.29 -10.32
N GLU A 346 -6.08 -7.73 -11.31
CA GLU A 346 -7.39 -8.37 -11.10
C GLU A 346 -7.27 -9.61 -10.21
N ILE A 347 -6.30 -10.50 -10.48
CA ILE A 347 -6.04 -11.70 -9.67
C ILE A 347 -5.71 -11.31 -8.22
N ASN A 348 -4.74 -10.41 -8.04
CA ASN A 348 -4.34 -9.93 -6.72
C ASN A 348 -5.53 -9.36 -5.94
N SER A 349 -6.29 -8.48 -6.58
CA SER A 349 -7.42 -7.80 -5.95
C SER A 349 -8.52 -8.78 -5.56
N LYS A 350 -8.87 -9.75 -6.42
CA LYS A 350 -9.85 -10.78 -6.07
C LYS A 350 -9.40 -11.69 -4.94
N MET A 351 -8.10 -12.04 -4.87
CA MET A 351 -7.57 -12.80 -3.72
C MET A 351 -7.67 -12.01 -2.42
N CYS A 352 -7.28 -10.72 -2.43
CA CYS A 352 -7.40 -9.85 -1.27
C CYS A 352 -8.86 -9.72 -0.80
N LEU A 353 -9.77 -9.40 -1.72
CA LEU A 353 -11.19 -9.21 -1.42
C LEU A 353 -11.85 -10.48 -0.88
N ASN A 354 -11.56 -11.65 -1.48
CA ASN A 354 -12.04 -12.93 -0.98
C ASN A 354 -11.57 -13.20 0.47
N PHE A 355 -10.30 -12.94 0.75
CA PHE A 355 -9.73 -13.13 2.08
C PHE A 355 -10.35 -12.16 3.10
N LEU A 356 -10.45 -10.88 2.76
CA LEU A 356 -11.04 -9.86 3.63
C LEU A 356 -12.50 -10.17 3.94
N GLN A 357 -13.30 -10.57 2.94
CA GLN A 357 -14.69 -10.97 3.13
C GLN A 357 -14.80 -12.11 4.16
N LYS A 358 -13.99 -13.16 3.97
CA LYS A 358 -14.01 -14.36 4.81
C LYS A 358 -13.68 -14.07 6.27
N TYR A 359 -12.65 -13.26 6.53
CA TYR A 359 -12.15 -13.06 7.89
C TYR A 359 -12.65 -11.79 8.59
N LEU A 360 -13.33 -10.90 7.87
CA LEU A 360 -14.02 -9.74 8.46
C LEU A 360 -15.54 -9.91 8.55
N GLY A 361 -16.07 -11.07 8.15
CA GLY A 361 -17.50 -11.39 8.24
C GLY A 361 -18.39 -10.46 7.40
N LEU A 362 -17.90 -10.03 6.24
CA LEU A 362 -18.61 -9.08 5.37
C LEU A 362 -19.63 -9.82 4.48
N SER A 363 -20.85 -9.30 4.38
CA SER A 363 -21.87 -9.82 3.45
C SER A 363 -21.72 -9.19 2.06
N THR A 364 -20.59 -9.41 1.40
CA THR A 364 -20.33 -8.93 0.03
C THR A 364 -20.59 -10.03 -1.01
N SER A 365 -20.77 -9.63 -2.26
CA SER A 365 -20.90 -10.52 -3.43
C SER A 365 -19.55 -10.88 -4.06
N GLU A 366 -18.45 -10.82 -3.29
CA GLU A 366 -17.12 -11.11 -3.82
C GLU A 366 -16.98 -12.59 -4.20
N PRO A 367 -16.17 -12.91 -5.23
CA PRO A 367 -16.03 -14.27 -5.72
C PRO A 367 -15.39 -15.18 -4.66
N THR A 368 -15.80 -16.43 -4.63
CA THR A 368 -15.21 -17.43 -3.73
C THR A 368 -13.80 -17.82 -4.21
N GLU A 369 -12.99 -18.45 -3.35
CA GLU A 369 -11.69 -19.00 -3.75
C GLU A 369 -11.84 -19.93 -4.96
N ASN A 370 -12.91 -20.74 -5.00
CA ASN A 370 -13.16 -21.64 -6.12
C ASN A 370 -13.46 -20.88 -7.41
N ASP A 371 -14.26 -19.82 -7.37
CA ASP A 371 -14.56 -19.00 -8.55
C ASP A 371 -13.29 -18.36 -9.12
N ILE A 372 -12.41 -17.85 -8.24
CA ILE A 372 -11.11 -17.29 -8.61
C ILE A 372 -10.22 -18.35 -9.25
N LEU A 373 -10.10 -19.54 -8.64
CA LEU A 373 -9.26 -20.61 -9.16
C LEU A 373 -9.80 -21.23 -10.45
N VAL A 374 -11.11 -21.25 -10.66
CA VAL A 374 -11.71 -21.68 -11.93
C VAL A 374 -11.43 -20.66 -13.03
N LYS A 375 -11.57 -19.35 -12.76
CA LYS A 375 -11.36 -18.30 -13.75
C LYS A 375 -9.87 -18.07 -14.07
N PHE A 376 -9.00 -18.14 -13.07
CA PHE A 376 -7.59 -17.71 -13.17
C PHE A 376 -6.58 -18.80 -12.83
N GLY A 377 -6.99 -20.05 -12.65
CA GLY A 377 -6.13 -21.14 -12.17
C GLY A 377 -4.87 -21.37 -13.00
N GLU A 378 -4.90 -21.08 -14.30
CA GLU A 378 -3.71 -21.17 -15.15
C GLU A 378 -2.59 -20.20 -14.72
N TRP A 379 -2.95 -19.08 -14.09
CA TRP A 379 -2.04 -18.02 -13.64
C TRP A 379 -1.72 -18.10 -12.14
N ILE A 380 -2.28 -19.06 -11.41
CA ILE A 380 -2.14 -19.15 -9.96
C ILE A 380 -1.45 -20.47 -9.58
N ILE A 381 -0.51 -20.39 -8.65
CA ILE A 381 0.04 -21.54 -7.93
C ILE A 381 -0.45 -21.44 -6.49
N LYS A 382 -1.06 -22.51 -5.96
CA LYS A 382 -1.35 -22.60 -4.52
C LYS A 382 -0.04 -22.92 -3.80
N GLY A 383 0.36 -22.06 -2.87
CA GLY A 383 1.69 -22.07 -2.26
C GLY A 383 2.73 -21.32 -3.09
N SER A 384 3.94 -21.86 -3.18
CA SER A 384 5.07 -21.27 -3.88
C SER A 384 5.88 -22.33 -4.63
N PRO A 385 6.36 -22.07 -5.86
CA PRO A 385 7.18 -23.00 -6.64
C PRO A 385 8.55 -23.29 -5.99
N HIS A 386 8.98 -22.45 -5.05
CA HIS A 386 10.27 -22.61 -4.36
C HIS A 386 10.26 -23.64 -3.23
N LEU A 387 9.07 -24.15 -2.83
CA LEU A 387 8.95 -25.22 -1.84
C LEU A 387 9.00 -26.62 -2.46
N SER A 388 8.87 -26.72 -3.78
CA SER A 388 8.93 -27.97 -4.53
C SER A 388 10.34 -28.24 -5.06
N THR A 389 11.19 -28.82 -4.19
CA THR A 389 12.43 -29.53 -4.55
C THR A 389 12.78 -30.55 -3.48
#